data_AF-A0A2W4IM70-F1
#
_entry.id   AF-A0A2W4IM70-F1
#
_cell.length_a   1.000
_cell.length_b   1.000
_cell.length_c   1.000
_cell.angle_alpha   90.00
_cell.angle_beta   90.00
_cell.angle_gamma   90.00
#
_symmetry.space_group_name_H-M   'P 1'
#
loop_
_entity.id
_entity.type
_entity.pdbx_description
1 polymer ?
#
loop_
_entity_poly.entity_id
_entity_poly.type
_entity_poly.pdbx_seq_one_letter_code
_entity_poly.pdbx_strand_id
1 'polypeptide(L)'
;MKPTFVLCKDWINYTNEMSNEDRGMLLNAIMQYQNGLDPGELPYAVKIVFAHIRNFFVEQEKKYEEIKEKRSESGKKGGRPTTEKAKKANAFSGKQTKAKKATESKQKLTETDTITDTSNSHSNEGENNSNELLDSSNNSLFILKYNTETGQIEKIETNIVLYGKMDGDVEKVLAMIKGSNDGALDGSTKANRNDAKNLAKKIQDLEAVKEGRTNWEAVLAMILGVMKDDKYYGSKLSSPKEIYDNFGKLVAQSRIKIQEMQQKQSKKSEGVF
;
A
#
# COMPACT_ATOMS: atom_id res chain seq x y z
N MET A 1 -27.10 -1.75 -20.74
CA MET A 1 -26.04 -0.92 -20.13
C MET A 1 -26.65 0.08 -19.17
N LYS A 2 -25.88 0.51 -18.16
CA LYS A 2 -26.27 1.67 -17.35
C LYS A 2 -26.23 2.94 -18.23
N PRO A 3 -27.17 3.89 -18.06
CA PRO A 3 -27.19 5.10 -18.87
C PRO A 3 -26.03 6.06 -18.55
N THR A 4 -25.38 5.87 -17.40
CA THR A 4 -24.25 6.68 -16.94
C THR A 4 -23.17 5.79 -16.35
N PHE A 5 -21.93 6.28 -16.39
CA PHE A 5 -20.79 5.69 -15.72
C PHE A 5 -20.01 6.76 -14.96
N VAL A 6 -19.19 6.34 -14.00
CA VAL A 6 -18.41 7.23 -13.12
C VAL A 6 -16.93 7.04 -13.41
N LEU A 7 -16.21 8.14 -13.52
CA LEU A 7 -14.76 8.17 -13.70
C LEU A 7 -14.05 8.25 -12.35
N CYS A 8 -12.94 7.52 -12.19
CA CYS A 8 -12.12 7.62 -10.98
C CYS A 8 -11.23 8.88 -11.03
N LYS A 9 -11.10 9.55 -9.89
CA LYS A 9 -10.25 10.76 -9.77
C LYS A 9 -8.77 10.44 -9.98
N ASP A 10 -8.33 9.24 -9.58
CA ASP A 10 -6.92 8.83 -9.62
C ASP A 10 -6.39 8.68 -11.06
N TRP A 11 -7.26 8.66 -12.07
CA TRP A 11 -6.86 8.60 -13.48
C TRP A 11 -6.15 9.87 -13.96
N ILE A 12 -6.19 10.94 -13.17
CA ILE A 12 -5.36 12.13 -13.39
C ILE A 12 -3.87 11.78 -13.41
N ASN A 13 -3.44 10.77 -12.65
CA ASN A 13 -2.04 10.35 -12.57
C ASN A 13 -1.53 9.77 -13.90
N TYR A 14 -2.42 9.15 -14.68
CA TYR A 14 -2.07 8.61 -16.00
C TYR A 14 -2.18 9.67 -17.09
N THR A 15 -3.19 10.52 -17.00
CA THR A 15 -3.54 11.46 -18.07
C THR A 15 -2.72 12.75 -18.06
N ASN A 16 -2.08 13.09 -16.93
CA ASN A 16 -1.20 14.27 -16.84
C ASN A 16 0.06 14.15 -17.71
N GLU A 17 0.60 12.94 -17.88
CA GLU A 17 1.82 12.70 -18.66
C GLU A 17 1.54 12.51 -20.16
N MET A 18 0.26 12.45 -20.55
CA MET A 18 -0.17 12.23 -21.94
C MET A 18 -0.30 13.54 -22.72
N SER A 19 -0.08 13.49 -24.03
CA SER A 19 -0.44 14.59 -24.93
C SER A 19 -1.95 14.86 -24.91
N ASN A 20 -2.39 16.02 -25.41
CA ASN A 20 -3.82 16.33 -25.50
C ASN A 20 -4.52 15.40 -26.49
N GLU A 21 -3.83 15.02 -27.56
CA GLU A 21 -4.28 14.08 -28.57
C GLU A 21 -4.50 12.68 -27.97
N ASP A 22 -3.52 12.17 -27.20
CA ASP A 22 -3.62 10.87 -26.54
C ASP A 22 -4.74 10.83 -25.50
N ARG A 23 -4.94 11.93 -24.75
CA ARG A 23 -6.07 12.06 -23.82
C ARG A 23 -7.41 12.03 -24.55
N GLY A 24 -7.50 12.68 -25.71
CA GLY A 24 -8.68 12.63 -26.58
C GLY A 24 -8.97 11.22 -27.09
N MET A 25 -7.93 10.50 -27.53
CA MET A 25 -8.05 9.10 -27.97
C MET A 25 -8.48 8.19 -26.83
N LEU A 26 -7.91 8.34 -25.63
CA LEU A 26 -8.28 7.58 -24.45
C LEU A 26 -9.74 7.81 -24.06
N LEU A 27 -10.20 9.06 -24.04
CA LEU A 27 -11.58 9.39 -23.73
C LEU A 27 -12.55 8.78 -24.74
N ASN A 28 -12.22 8.86 -26.04
CA ASN A 28 -13.02 8.26 -27.09
C ASN A 28 -13.09 6.73 -26.93
N ALA A 29 -11.97 6.07 -26.63
CA ALA A 29 -11.93 4.64 -26.39
C ALA A 29 -12.80 4.21 -25.20
N ILE A 30 -12.78 4.98 -24.10
CA ILE A 30 -13.64 4.76 -22.93
C ILE A 30 -15.12 4.89 -23.30
N MET A 31 -15.48 5.92 -24.07
CA MET A 31 -16.86 6.14 -24.50
C MET A 31 -17.34 5.01 -25.41
N GLN A 32 -16.51 4.56 -26.36
CA GLN A 32 -16.85 3.45 -27.25
C GLN A 32 -17.06 2.16 -26.45
N TYR A 33 -16.13 1.83 -25.54
CA TYR A 33 -16.27 0.68 -24.66
C TYR A 33 -17.54 0.71 -23.81
N GLN A 34 -17.85 1.86 -23.21
CA GLN A 34 -19.07 2.09 -22.43
C GLN A 34 -20.36 2.19 -23.29
N ASN A 35 -20.26 2.04 -24.60
CA ASN A 35 -21.40 1.84 -25.50
C ASN A 35 -21.37 0.46 -26.18
N GLY A 36 -20.48 -0.45 -25.77
CA GLY A 36 -20.33 -1.77 -26.37
C GLY A 36 -19.71 -1.76 -27.76
N LEU A 37 -19.04 -0.67 -28.13
CA LEU A 37 -18.31 -0.53 -29.39
C LEU A 37 -16.82 -0.85 -29.20
N ASP A 38 -16.19 -1.35 -30.26
CA ASP A 38 -14.75 -1.60 -30.26
C ASP A 38 -13.98 -0.27 -30.45
N PRO A 39 -13.11 0.13 -29.52
CA PRO A 39 -12.35 1.39 -29.58
C PRO A 39 -11.36 1.51 -30.76
N GLY A 40 -11.16 0.44 -31.54
CA GLY A 40 -10.25 0.44 -32.68
C GLY A 40 -8.77 0.42 -32.30
N GLU A 41 -7.90 0.81 -33.23
CA GLU A 41 -6.46 0.81 -33.00
C GLU A 41 -6.02 2.05 -32.21
N LEU A 42 -5.32 1.81 -31.10
CA LEU A 42 -4.84 2.84 -30.18
C LEU A 42 -3.31 2.83 -30.13
N PRO A 43 -2.67 4.00 -30.00
CA PRO A 43 -1.24 4.09 -29.70
C PRO A 43 -0.87 3.28 -28.46
N TYR A 44 0.33 2.72 -28.43
CA TYR A 44 0.76 1.79 -27.37
C TYR A 44 0.56 2.34 -25.95
N ALA A 45 0.93 3.60 -25.72
CA ALA A 45 0.74 4.27 -24.43
C ALA A 45 -0.75 4.37 -24.03
N VAL A 46 -1.61 4.80 -24.96
CA VAL A 46 -3.06 4.91 -24.75
C VAL A 46 -3.67 3.53 -24.50
N LYS A 47 -3.22 2.50 -25.24
CA LYS A 47 -3.69 1.12 -25.12
C LYS A 47 -3.43 0.55 -23.72
N ILE A 48 -2.25 0.80 -23.13
CA ILE A 48 -1.92 0.36 -21.78
C ILE A 48 -2.86 1.01 -20.75
N VAL A 49 -2.99 2.33 -20.80
CA VAL A 49 -3.85 3.07 -19.86
C VAL A 49 -5.31 2.65 -20.01
N PHE A 50 -5.78 2.51 -21.25
CA PHE A 50 -7.12 2.03 -21.54
C PHE A 50 -7.37 0.61 -21.02
N ALA A 51 -6.41 -0.31 -21.16
CA ALA A 51 -6.53 -1.67 -20.61
C ALA A 51 -6.71 -1.66 -19.09
N HIS A 52 -5.97 -0.79 -18.39
CA HIS A 52 -6.12 -0.62 -16.94
C HIS A 52 -7.52 -0.10 -16.56
N ILE A 53 -8.00 0.94 -17.26
CA ILE A 53 -9.34 1.51 -17.06
C ILE A 53 -10.45 0.49 -17.37
N ARG A 54 -10.27 -0.30 -18.44
CA ARG A 54 -11.20 -1.37 -18.82
C ARG A 54 -11.35 -2.39 -17.70
N ASN A 55 -10.24 -2.86 -17.14
CA ASN A 55 -10.25 -3.82 -16.04
C ASN A 55 -10.99 -3.27 -14.82
N PHE A 56 -10.74 -2.00 -14.48
CA PHE A 56 -11.48 -1.33 -13.40
C PHE A 56 -13.00 -1.39 -13.63
N PHE A 57 -13.48 -1.08 -14.84
CA PHE A 57 -14.92 -1.12 -15.12
C PHE A 57 -15.51 -2.53 -14.97
N VAL A 58 -14.80 -3.57 -15.46
CA VAL A 58 -15.23 -4.97 -15.31
C VAL A 58 -15.37 -5.36 -13.84
N GLU A 59 -14.40 -4.98 -13.00
CA GLU A 59 -14.47 -5.24 -11.56
C GLU A 59 -15.64 -4.52 -10.88
N GLN A 60 -15.88 -3.26 -11.23
CA GLN A 60 -16.99 -2.49 -10.66
C GLN A 60 -18.35 -3.06 -11.07
N GLU A 61 -18.47 -3.55 -12.30
CA GLU A 61 -19.67 -4.23 -12.77
C GLU A 61 -19.93 -5.51 -11.97
N LYS A 62 -18.91 -6.36 -11.80
CA LYS A 62 -18.99 -7.57 -10.99
C LYS A 62 -19.38 -7.27 -9.53
N LYS A 63 -18.70 -6.32 -8.88
CA LYS A 63 -19.01 -5.90 -7.50
C LYS A 63 -20.44 -5.39 -7.38
N TYR A 64 -20.90 -4.63 -8.38
CA TYR A 64 -22.27 -4.13 -8.40
C TYR A 64 -23.29 -5.26 -8.53
N GLU A 65 -23.03 -6.26 -9.37
CA GLU A 65 -23.89 -7.44 -9.53
C GLU A 65 -23.98 -8.25 -8.23
N GLU A 66 -22.86 -8.52 -7.57
CA GLU A 66 -22.83 -9.24 -6.29
C GLU A 66 -23.61 -8.49 -5.19
N ILE A 67 -23.44 -7.16 -5.10
CA ILE A 67 -24.18 -6.34 -4.14
C ILE A 67 -25.68 -6.35 -4.47
N LYS A 68 -26.03 -6.26 -5.76
CA LYS A 68 -27.42 -6.29 -6.23
C LYS A 68 -28.08 -7.61 -5.88
N GLU A 69 -27.39 -8.74 -6.07
CA GLU A 69 -27.89 -10.07 -5.72
C GLU A 69 -28.07 -10.22 -4.21
N LYS A 70 -27.04 -9.89 -3.40
CA LYS A 70 -27.13 -9.92 -1.93
C LYS A 70 -28.28 -9.08 -1.38
N ARG A 71 -28.50 -7.88 -1.94
CA ARG A 71 -29.63 -7.02 -1.59
C ARG A 71 -30.97 -7.62 -2.04
N SER A 72 -31.03 -8.24 -3.21
CA SER A 72 -32.23 -8.94 -3.69
C SER A 72 -32.58 -10.10 -2.76
N GLU A 73 -31.61 -10.93 -2.38
CA GLU A 73 -31.81 -12.04 -1.44
C GLU A 73 -32.24 -11.58 -0.05
N SER A 74 -31.58 -10.53 0.47
CA SER A 74 -31.95 -9.93 1.76
C SER A 74 -33.36 -9.34 1.72
N GLY A 75 -33.74 -8.73 0.59
CA GLY A 75 -35.10 -8.25 0.34
C GLY A 75 -36.14 -9.38 0.29
N LYS A 76 -35.82 -10.49 -0.38
CA LYS A 76 -36.67 -11.71 -0.41
C LYS A 76 -36.84 -12.33 0.98
N LYS A 77 -35.79 -12.30 1.81
CA LYS A 77 -35.82 -12.78 3.21
C LYS A 77 -36.62 -11.86 4.14
N GLY A 78 -37.00 -10.67 3.68
CA GLY A 78 -37.94 -9.76 4.35
C GLY A 78 -37.33 -8.96 5.51
N GLY A 79 -37.43 -7.63 5.46
CA GLY A 79 -37.07 -6.73 6.57
C GLY A 79 -38.26 -6.29 7.43
N ARG A 80 -39.50 -6.60 7.01
CA ARG A 80 -40.70 -6.28 7.78
C ARG A 80 -40.99 -7.43 8.74
N PRO A 81 -41.00 -7.21 10.07
CA PRO A 81 -41.34 -8.26 11.02
C PRO A 81 -42.69 -8.86 10.65
N THR A 82 -42.78 -10.19 10.59
CA THR A 82 -44.07 -10.87 10.58
C THR A 82 -44.85 -10.42 11.82
N THR A 83 -46.16 -10.23 11.66
CA THR A 83 -47.08 -9.66 12.65
C THR A 83 -46.97 -10.30 14.05
N GLU A 84 -46.47 -11.52 14.15
CA GLU A 84 -46.20 -12.21 15.42
C GLU A 84 -45.02 -11.60 16.22
N LYS A 85 -43.93 -11.16 15.57
CA LYS A 85 -42.80 -10.50 16.27
C LYS A 85 -43.11 -9.05 16.64
N ALA A 86 -44.01 -8.39 15.92
CA ALA A 86 -44.48 -7.05 16.27
C ALA A 86 -45.33 -7.03 17.56
N LYS A 87 -46.10 -8.10 17.82
CA LYS A 87 -46.92 -8.21 19.05
C LYS A 87 -46.08 -8.35 20.34
N LYS A 88 -44.85 -8.88 20.27
CA LYS A 88 -43.94 -8.98 21.43
C LYS A 88 -43.32 -7.64 21.86
N ALA A 89 -43.28 -6.64 20.99
CA ALA A 89 -42.73 -5.32 21.31
C ALA A 89 -43.73 -4.39 22.03
N ASN A 90 -45.04 -4.69 21.99
CA ASN A 90 -46.08 -3.91 22.65
C ASN A 90 -46.36 -4.35 24.10
N ALA A 91 -45.56 -5.24 24.69
CA ALA A 91 -45.79 -5.75 26.04
C ALA A 91 -45.32 -4.81 27.18
N PHE A 92 -44.76 -3.63 26.87
CA PHE A 92 -44.32 -2.65 27.87
C PHE A 92 -45.25 -1.42 27.90
N SER A 93 -46.53 -1.64 28.21
CA SER A 93 -47.51 -0.57 28.46
C SER A 93 -48.18 -0.77 29.82
N GLY A 94 -47.39 -0.84 30.89
CA GLY A 94 -47.88 -1.18 32.21
C GLY A 94 -47.19 -0.40 33.32
N LYS A 95 -47.36 0.93 33.35
CA LYS A 95 -47.43 1.79 34.56
C LYS A 95 -47.26 3.27 34.19
N GLN A 96 -48.34 3.88 33.73
CA GLN A 96 -48.54 5.32 33.90
C GLN A 96 -49.92 5.54 34.51
N THR A 97 -49.98 5.51 35.84
CA THR A 97 -51.10 6.09 36.57
C THR A 97 -50.62 6.64 37.90
N LYS A 98 -50.87 7.95 38.08
CA LYS A 98 -51.03 8.74 39.33
C LYS A 98 -49.84 9.56 39.87
N ALA A 99 -49.85 10.82 39.42
CA ALA A 99 -49.54 12.11 40.04
C ALA A 99 -49.14 12.22 41.53
N LYS A 100 -48.21 13.15 41.84
CA LYS A 100 -48.40 14.26 42.82
C LYS A 100 -47.36 15.40 42.63
N LYS A 101 -47.80 16.64 42.91
CA LYS A 101 -47.14 17.94 42.73
C LYS A 101 -45.88 18.22 43.59
N ALA A 102 -45.00 19.04 43.00
CA ALA A 102 -44.21 20.20 43.50
C ALA A 102 -43.30 20.08 44.74
N THR A 103 -42.02 20.45 44.56
CA THR A 103 -41.42 21.67 45.16
C THR A 103 -40.10 22.05 44.49
N GLU A 104 -39.90 23.35 44.36
CA GLU A 104 -38.72 24.04 43.84
C GLU A 104 -37.50 23.83 44.74
N SER A 105 -36.30 23.69 44.15
CA SER A 105 -35.10 24.33 44.68
C SER A 105 -34.01 24.34 43.60
N LYS A 106 -33.62 25.56 43.26
CA LYS A 106 -32.51 25.91 42.38
C LYS A 106 -31.20 25.40 43.00
N GLN A 107 -30.36 24.70 42.22
CA GLN A 107 -28.92 24.88 42.41
C GLN A 107 -28.14 24.73 41.11
N LYS A 108 -27.25 25.69 40.97
CA LYS A 108 -26.53 26.17 39.80
C LYS A 108 -25.34 25.27 39.46
N LEU A 109 -25.16 24.99 38.18
CA LEU A 109 -23.92 24.51 37.55
C LEU A 109 -22.86 25.62 37.52
N THR A 110 -21.58 25.24 37.69
CA THR A 110 -20.32 25.77 37.06
C THR A 110 -19.12 25.21 37.86
N GLU A 111 -18.29 24.33 37.29
CA GLU A 111 -16.94 24.61 36.69
C GLU A 111 -15.88 24.90 37.79
N THR A 112 -14.61 24.43 37.83
CA THR A 112 -13.66 23.77 36.92
C THR A 112 -12.41 23.37 37.76
N ASP A 113 -11.43 22.75 37.11
CA ASP A 113 -10.04 22.42 37.53
C ASP A 113 -9.86 21.04 38.20
N THR A 114 -9.01 20.14 37.69
CA THR A 114 -7.60 20.37 37.36
C THR A 114 -7.10 19.35 36.32
N ILE A 115 -6.28 19.81 35.37
CA ILE A 115 -5.51 19.00 34.42
C ILE A 115 -4.37 18.29 35.18
N THR A 116 -4.10 17.03 34.86
CA THR A 116 -2.71 16.53 34.85
C THR A 116 -2.57 15.33 33.92
N ASP A 117 -1.77 15.53 32.87
CA ASP A 117 -1.27 14.50 31.97
C ASP A 117 -0.54 13.39 32.73
N THR A 118 -0.80 12.13 32.38
CA THR A 118 0.22 11.06 32.41
C THR A 118 -0.15 9.97 31.40
N SER A 119 0.83 9.72 30.54
CA SER A 119 0.85 8.81 29.40
C SER A 119 0.65 7.34 29.76
N ASN A 120 0.28 6.59 28.70
CA ASN A 120 0.46 5.15 28.49
C ASN A 120 -0.69 4.24 28.97
N SER A 121 -1.54 3.85 28.01
CA SER A 121 -2.18 2.54 28.09
C SER A 121 -2.11 1.85 26.73
N HIS A 122 -1.32 0.79 26.75
CA HIS A 122 -1.26 -0.27 25.78
C HIS A 122 -2.62 -0.99 25.79
N SER A 123 -3.31 -1.08 24.65
CA SER A 123 -4.35 -2.08 24.42
C SER A 123 -4.02 -2.85 23.15
N ASN A 124 -3.39 -4.01 23.36
CA ASN A 124 -3.58 -5.17 22.50
C ASN A 124 -4.86 -5.90 22.92
N GLU A 125 -5.29 -6.82 22.07
CA GLU A 125 -6.53 -7.65 22.10
C GLU A 125 -7.70 -6.99 21.35
N GLY A 126 -8.27 -7.61 20.32
CA GLY A 126 -8.06 -8.93 19.76
C GLY A 126 -9.24 -9.28 18.84
N GLU A 127 -9.00 -10.24 17.94
CA GLU A 127 -10.02 -11.13 17.35
C GLU A 127 -10.97 -10.51 16.29
N ASN A 128 -11.33 -11.15 15.17
CA ASN A 128 -11.14 -12.50 14.65
C ASN A 128 -11.46 -12.42 13.13
N ASN A 129 -10.61 -12.98 12.28
CA ASN A 129 -10.78 -14.30 11.66
C ASN A 129 -11.64 -14.28 10.38
N SER A 130 -11.03 -14.65 9.26
CA SER A 130 -11.48 -15.67 8.30
C SER A 130 -10.92 -15.36 6.91
N ASN A 131 -10.10 -16.29 6.42
CA ASN A 131 -9.66 -16.50 5.05
C ASN A 131 -10.39 -15.68 3.96
N GLU A 132 -9.66 -14.78 3.29
CA GLU A 132 -9.91 -14.54 1.87
C GLU A 132 -8.57 -14.47 1.14
N LEU A 133 -8.30 -15.56 0.43
CA LEU A 133 -7.24 -15.77 -0.51
C LEU A 133 -7.69 -15.16 -1.84
N LEU A 134 -7.61 -13.83 -1.99
CA LEU A 134 -7.96 -13.05 -3.19
C LEU A 134 -7.11 -11.76 -3.13
N ASP A 135 -6.22 -11.43 -4.07
CA ASP A 135 -6.34 -11.44 -5.52
C ASP A 135 -4.94 -11.62 -6.15
N SER A 136 -4.85 -12.44 -7.20
CA SER A 136 -3.59 -12.82 -7.88
C SER A 136 -3.28 -11.91 -9.07
N SER A 137 -3.68 -10.64 -9.00
CA SER A 137 -3.32 -9.66 -10.03
C SER A 137 -1.85 -9.30 -9.86
N ASN A 138 -0.99 -9.82 -10.74
CA ASN A 138 0.42 -9.48 -10.84
C ASN A 138 0.62 -7.95 -10.83
N ASN A 139 0.99 -7.41 -9.67
CA ASN A 139 1.50 -6.06 -9.56
C ASN A 139 2.96 -6.11 -9.97
N SER A 140 3.29 -5.61 -11.17
CA SER A 140 4.68 -5.49 -11.60
C SER A 140 5.39 -4.52 -10.65
N LEU A 141 6.27 -5.07 -9.81
CA LEU A 141 7.15 -4.30 -8.95
C LEU A 141 8.52 -4.27 -9.60
N PHE A 142 9.13 -3.09 -9.60
CA PHE A 142 10.50 -2.94 -10.05
C PHE A 142 11.44 -3.10 -8.86
N ILE A 143 12.46 -3.94 -9.02
CA ILE A 143 13.58 -4.03 -8.09
C ILE A 143 14.72 -3.15 -8.61
N LEU A 144 15.32 -2.35 -7.74
CA LEU A 144 16.60 -1.70 -8.04
C LEU A 144 17.74 -2.63 -7.66
N LYS A 145 18.67 -2.86 -8.59
CA LYS A 145 19.88 -3.64 -8.37
C LYS A 145 21.10 -2.75 -8.50
N TYR A 146 22.00 -2.81 -7.52
CA TYR A 146 23.29 -2.13 -7.61
C TYR A 146 24.30 -3.03 -8.34
N ASN A 147 24.85 -2.52 -9.45
CA ASN A 147 25.89 -3.18 -10.21
C ASN A 147 27.26 -2.78 -9.64
N THR A 148 27.98 -3.75 -9.08
CA THR A 148 29.28 -3.53 -8.43
C THR A 148 30.39 -3.20 -9.41
N GLU A 149 30.28 -3.64 -10.66
CA GLU A 149 31.28 -3.38 -11.70
C GLU A 149 31.14 -1.97 -12.27
N THR A 150 29.92 -1.55 -12.60
CA THR A 150 29.65 -0.22 -13.18
C THR A 150 29.43 0.86 -12.13
N GLY A 151 29.14 0.48 -10.88
CA GLY A 151 28.76 1.40 -9.81
C GLY A 151 27.39 2.04 -10.02
N GLN A 152 26.60 1.53 -10.96
CA GLN A 152 25.29 2.09 -11.30
C GLN A 152 24.13 1.27 -10.73
N ILE A 153 22.97 1.91 -10.62
CA ILE A 153 21.73 1.28 -10.20
C ILE A 153 20.89 0.98 -11.43
N GLU A 154 20.53 -0.29 -11.61
CA GLU A 154 19.72 -0.77 -12.72
C GLU A 154 18.32 -1.14 -12.22
N LYS A 155 17.31 -0.85 -13.04
CA LYS A 155 15.91 -1.17 -12.75
C LYS A 155 15.55 -2.50 -13.39
N ILE A 156 15.04 -3.44 -12.60
CA ILE A 156 14.66 -4.78 -13.04
C ILE A 156 13.17 -4.98 -12.80
N GLU A 157 12.41 -5.29 -13.86
CA GLU A 157 10.99 -5.66 -13.76
C GLU A 157 10.83 -7.03 -13.13
N THR A 158 9.94 -7.14 -12.13
CA THR A 158 9.62 -8.42 -11.49
C THR A 158 8.11 -8.57 -11.30
N ASN A 159 7.61 -9.79 -11.55
CA ASN A 159 6.24 -10.18 -11.19
C ASN A 159 6.29 -10.83 -9.80
N ILE A 160 5.94 -10.08 -8.76
CA ILE A 160 5.87 -10.61 -7.39
C ILE A 160 4.41 -10.59 -6.94
N VAL A 161 3.90 -11.76 -6.57
CA VAL A 161 2.57 -11.91 -5.95
C VAL A 161 2.69 -11.52 -4.48
N LEU A 162 1.94 -10.50 -4.07
CA LEU A 162 1.96 -9.95 -2.72
C LEU A 162 0.55 -9.97 -2.12
N TYR A 163 0.42 -10.45 -0.89
CA TYR A 163 -0.86 -10.54 -0.19
C TYR A 163 -1.04 -9.35 0.77
N GLY A 164 -2.03 -8.48 0.53
CA GLY A 164 -2.51 -7.49 1.52
C GLY A 164 -2.63 -6.04 1.04
N LYS A 165 -3.26 -5.19 1.87
CA LYS A 165 -3.45 -3.74 1.65
C LYS A 165 -2.09 -3.04 1.51
N MET A 166 -1.82 -2.48 0.33
CA MET A 166 -0.50 -1.99 -0.08
C MET A 166 -0.05 -0.76 0.71
N ASP A 167 1.11 -0.88 1.34
CA ASP A 167 2.01 0.22 1.65
C ASP A 167 3.18 0.10 0.66
N GLY A 168 3.23 0.99 -0.34
CA GLY A 168 4.10 0.85 -1.51
C GLY A 168 5.59 0.76 -1.16
N ASP A 169 6.02 1.43 -0.09
CA ASP A 169 7.41 1.39 0.37
C ASP A 169 7.74 0.06 1.04
N VAL A 170 6.82 -0.48 1.85
CA VAL A 170 6.98 -1.77 2.52
C VAL A 170 7.18 -2.90 1.51
N GLU A 171 6.35 -2.94 0.47
CA GLU A 171 6.44 -3.99 -0.56
C GLU A 171 7.74 -3.91 -1.35
N LYS A 172 8.20 -2.70 -1.67
CA LYS A 172 9.47 -2.49 -2.35
C LYS A 172 10.66 -2.90 -1.49
N VAL A 173 10.67 -2.57 -0.19
CA VAL A 173 11.70 -3.02 0.74
C VAL A 173 11.76 -4.55 0.77
N LEU A 174 10.61 -5.21 0.93
CA LEU A 174 10.53 -6.66 0.97
C LEU A 174 11.00 -7.30 -0.35
N ALA A 175 10.59 -6.73 -1.49
CA ALA A 175 11.01 -7.19 -2.81
C ALA A 175 12.53 -7.07 -3.01
N MET A 176 13.13 -5.93 -2.67
CA MET A 176 14.58 -5.72 -2.79
C MET A 176 15.38 -6.71 -1.94
N ILE A 177 14.99 -6.90 -0.68
CA ILE A 177 15.67 -7.83 0.23
C ILE A 177 15.49 -9.28 -0.24
N LYS A 178 14.26 -9.65 -0.63
CA LYS A 178 13.96 -10.98 -1.15
C LYS A 178 14.78 -11.29 -2.43
N GLY A 179 14.86 -10.32 -3.34
CA GLY A 179 15.68 -10.45 -4.56
C GLY A 179 17.18 -10.55 -4.28
N SER A 180 17.68 -9.89 -3.24
CA SER A 180 19.08 -10.00 -2.82
C SER A 180 19.41 -11.37 -2.21
N ASN A 181 18.46 -11.99 -1.51
CA ASN A 181 18.67 -13.23 -0.75
C ASN A 181 18.11 -14.47 -1.48
N ASP A 182 18.11 -14.45 -2.81
CA ASP A 182 17.69 -15.57 -3.67
C ASP A 182 16.28 -16.11 -3.33
N GLY A 183 15.39 -15.22 -2.88
CA GLY A 183 14.00 -15.56 -2.57
C GLY A 183 13.74 -16.06 -1.14
N ALA A 184 14.76 -16.18 -0.29
CA ALA A 184 14.64 -16.83 1.02
C ALA A 184 13.78 -16.06 2.06
N LEU A 185 13.51 -14.77 1.85
CA LEU A 185 12.70 -13.96 2.76
C LEU A 185 11.20 -14.22 2.57
N ASP A 186 10.52 -14.63 3.65
CA ASP A 186 9.06 -14.65 3.71
C ASP A 186 8.48 -13.26 4.03
N GLY A 187 8.22 -12.47 3.00
CA GLY A 187 7.62 -11.14 3.12
C GLY A 187 6.13 -11.13 3.50
N SER A 188 5.47 -12.29 3.57
CA SER A 188 4.04 -12.35 3.93
C SER A 188 3.80 -12.13 5.43
N THR A 189 4.81 -12.43 6.26
CA THR A 189 4.68 -12.35 7.71
C THR A 189 4.48 -10.91 8.20
N LYS A 190 3.61 -10.75 9.21
CA LYS A 190 3.35 -9.45 9.84
C LYS A 190 4.62 -8.85 10.47
N ALA A 191 5.50 -9.68 11.03
CA ALA A 191 6.77 -9.24 11.59
C ALA A 191 7.65 -8.59 10.52
N ASN A 192 7.92 -9.29 9.41
CA ASN A 192 8.75 -8.75 8.34
C ASN A 192 8.14 -7.50 7.69
N ARG A 193 6.81 -7.43 7.55
CA ARG A 193 6.13 -6.22 7.06
C ARG A 193 6.32 -5.02 7.99
N ASN A 194 6.19 -5.22 9.30
CA ASN A 194 6.42 -4.17 10.28
C ASN A 194 7.89 -3.72 10.30
N ASP A 195 8.82 -4.67 10.25
CA ASP A 195 10.26 -4.36 10.22
C ASP A 195 10.65 -3.66 8.91
N ALA A 196 10.06 -4.04 7.78
CA ALA A 196 10.22 -3.35 6.50
C ALA A 196 9.70 -1.91 6.55
N LYS A 197 8.56 -1.68 7.20
CA LYS A 197 8.04 -0.33 7.43
C LYS A 197 8.98 0.53 8.26
N ASN A 198 9.52 -0.03 9.35
CA ASN A 198 10.48 0.66 10.20
C ASN A 198 11.78 0.97 9.46
N LEU A 199 12.26 0.03 8.65
CA LEU A 199 13.43 0.20 7.80
C LEU A 199 13.22 1.28 6.74
N ALA A 200 12.09 1.25 6.02
CA ALA A 200 11.75 2.28 5.04
C ALA A 200 11.80 3.67 5.66
N LYS A 201 11.12 3.86 6.80
CA LYS A 201 11.11 5.13 7.53
C LYS A 201 12.52 5.57 7.93
N LYS A 202 13.35 4.65 8.45
CA LYS A 202 14.73 4.94 8.86
C LYS A 202 15.61 5.40 7.70
N ILE A 203 15.44 4.81 6.51
CA ILE A 203 16.19 5.21 5.30
C ILE A 203 15.69 6.57 4.80
N GLN A 204 14.37 6.78 4.76
CA GLN A 204 13.75 8.05 4.38
C GLN A 204 14.16 9.19 5.31
N ASP A 205 14.47 8.89 6.56
CA ASP A 205 14.89 9.88 7.55
C ASP A 205 16.32 10.41 7.37
N LEU A 206 17.13 9.80 6.49
CA LEU A 206 18.47 10.28 6.16
C LEU A 206 18.44 11.66 5.50
N GLU A 207 19.32 12.58 5.91
CA GLU A 207 19.41 13.94 5.37
C GLU A 207 19.53 13.96 3.84
N ALA A 208 20.40 13.13 3.27
CA ALA A 208 20.59 13.05 1.83
C ALA A 208 19.32 12.62 1.07
N VAL A 209 18.45 11.83 1.71
CA VAL A 209 17.16 11.41 1.13
C VAL A 209 16.12 12.52 1.30
N LYS A 210 16.05 13.15 2.47
CA LYS A 210 15.16 14.29 2.75
C LYS A 210 15.42 15.48 1.84
N GLU A 211 16.69 15.73 1.53
CA GLU A 211 17.12 16.81 0.63
C GLU A 211 17.03 16.42 -0.86
N GLY A 212 16.60 15.20 -1.19
CA GLY A 212 16.47 14.74 -2.57
C GLY A 212 17.79 14.51 -3.30
N ARG A 213 18.94 14.50 -2.60
CA ARG A 213 20.26 14.18 -3.18
C ARG A 213 20.35 12.72 -3.63
N THR A 214 19.57 11.85 -3.01
CA THR A 214 19.40 10.45 -3.41
C THR A 214 17.98 10.00 -3.05
N ASN A 215 17.56 8.85 -3.56
CA ASN A 215 16.28 8.23 -3.19
C ASN A 215 16.52 7.05 -2.22
N TRP A 216 15.53 6.74 -1.39
CA TRP A 216 15.65 5.70 -0.36
C TRP A 216 15.89 4.31 -0.98
N GLU A 217 15.30 4.04 -2.14
CA GLU A 217 15.45 2.79 -2.88
C GLU A 217 16.91 2.58 -3.32
N ALA A 218 17.58 3.65 -3.75
CA ALA A 218 18.96 3.65 -4.17
C ALA A 218 19.92 3.39 -3.02
N VAL A 219 19.62 3.94 -1.83
CA VAL A 219 20.39 3.66 -0.61
C VAL A 219 20.27 2.19 -0.25
N LEU A 220 19.07 1.62 -0.28
CA LEU A 220 18.87 0.21 0.04
C LEU A 220 19.53 -0.72 -1.00
N ALA A 221 19.35 -0.43 -2.29
CA ALA A 221 19.95 -1.20 -3.38
C ALA A 221 21.49 -1.18 -3.29
N MET A 222 22.07 -0.02 -2.98
CA MET A 222 23.51 0.12 -2.76
C MET A 222 23.99 -0.79 -1.61
N ILE A 223 23.33 -0.73 -0.45
CA ILE A 223 23.70 -1.57 0.71
C ILE A 223 23.63 -3.05 0.32
N LEU A 224 22.51 -3.47 -0.26
CA LEU A 224 22.28 -4.87 -0.62
C LEU A 224 23.33 -5.36 -1.62
N GLY A 225 23.61 -4.59 -2.68
CA GLY A 225 24.56 -5.02 -3.72
C GLY A 225 26.01 -5.03 -3.24
N VAL A 226 26.44 -3.99 -2.52
CA VAL A 226 27.85 -3.87 -2.11
C VAL A 226 28.21 -4.84 -0.98
N MET A 227 27.24 -5.19 -0.13
CA MET A 227 27.47 -6.06 1.04
C MET A 227 27.09 -7.52 0.83
N LYS A 228 26.43 -7.90 -0.29
CA LYS A 228 25.97 -9.28 -0.52
C LYS A 228 27.06 -10.32 -0.32
N ASP A 229 28.24 -10.06 -0.89
CA ASP A 229 29.38 -11.00 -0.86
C ASP A 229 30.31 -10.77 0.35
N ASP A 230 29.96 -9.85 1.26
CA ASP A 230 30.76 -9.61 2.45
C ASP A 230 30.54 -10.72 3.49
N LYS A 231 31.64 -11.34 3.95
CA LYS A 231 31.60 -12.47 4.89
C LYS A 231 30.88 -12.13 6.20
N TYR A 232 31.00 -10.89 6.68
CA TYR A 232 30.38 -10.47 7.93
C TYR A 232 29.01 -9.82 7.66
N TYR A 233 28.97 -8.85 6.76
CA TYR A 233 27.79 -8.03 6.53
C TYR A 233 26.71 -8.71 5.68
N GLY A 234 27.05 -9.71 4.84
CA GLY A 234 26.07 -10.43 4.02
C GLY A 234 24.98 -11.11 4.86
N SER A 235 25.35 -11.68 6.01
CA SER A 235 24.38 -12.27 6.97
C SER A 235 23.37 -11.26 7.51
N LYS A 236 23.74 -9.97 7.54
CA LYS A 236 22.94 -8.85 8.05
C LYS A 236 21.97 -8.29 7.02
N LEU A 237 21.96 -8.84 5.82
CA LEU A 237 21.03 -8.48 4.74
C LEU A 237 19.85 -9.45 4.65
N SER A 238 19.83 -10.49 5.49
CA SER A 238 18.86 -11.60 5.42
C SER A 238 17.41 -11.18 5.63
N SER A 239 17.16 -10.11 6.39
CA SER A 239 15.81 -9.64 6.72
C SER A 239 15.77 -8.12 6.96
N PRO A 240 14.57 -7.48 6.87
CA PRO A 240 14.43 -6.06 7.18
C PRO A 240 14.91 -5.71 8.59
N LYS A 241 14.67 -6.60 9.56
CA LYS A 241 15.10 -6.44 10.94
C LYS A 241 16.62 -6.37 11.08
N GLU A 242 17.34 -7.34 10.50
CA GLU A 242 18.80 -7.38 10.58
C GLU A 242 19.43 -6.15 9.92
N ILE A 243 18.88 -5.69 8.80
CA ILE A 243 19.34 -4.47 8.13
C ILE A 243 19.06 -3.26 9.03
N TYR A 244 17.87 -3.17 9.61
CA TYR A 244 17.50 -2.07 10.51
C TYR A 244 18.45 -1.97 11.71
N ASP A 245 18.72 -3.09 12.37
CA ASP A 245 19.55 -3.17 13.57
C ASP A 245 21.01 -2.80 13.28
N ASN A 246 21.50 -3.11 12.07
CA ASN A 246 22.89 -2.86 11.64
C ASN A 246 23.05 -1.64 10.72
N PHE A 247 21.98 -0.86 10.52
CA PHE A 247 21.87 0.12 9.43
C PHE A 247 23.04 1.10 9.33
N GLY A 248 23.42 1.74 10.44
CA GLY A 248 24.50 2.73 10.43
C GLY A 248 25.85 2.14 10.01
N LYS A 249 26.15 0.91 10.45
CA LYS A 249 27.37 0.19 10.06
C LYS A 249 27.34 -0.18 8.58
N LEU A 250 26.20 -0.70 8.12
CA LEU A 250 26.01 -1.08 6.72
C LEU A 250 26.18 0.12 5.76
N VAL A 251 25.58 1.26 6.09
CA VAL A 251 25.73 2.50 5.31
C VAL A 251 27.19 2.96 5.28
N ALA A 252 27.86 3.02 6.43
CA ALA A 252 29.24 3.47 6.52
C ALA A 252 30.18 2.57 5.70
N GLN A 253 30.05 1.26 5.84
CA GLN A 253 30.87 0.28 5.12
C GLN A 253 30.59 0.30 3.62
N SER A 254 29.33 0.54 3.22
CA SER A 254 28.97 0.62 1.80
C SER A 254 29.70 1.79 1.13
N ARG A 255 29.77 2.94 1.81
CA ARG A 255 30.53 4.10 1.33
C ARG A 255 32.01 3.81 1.19
N ILE A 256 32.63 3.17 2.18
CA ILE A 256 34.05 2.80 2.15
C ILE A 256 34.34 1.88 0.96
N LYS A 257 33.56 0.81 0.81
CA LYS A 257 33.76 -0.17 -0.27
C LYS A 257 33.56 0.46 -1.65
N ILE A 258 32.63 1.41 -1.80
CA ILE A 258 32.47 2.18 -3.04
C ILE A 258 33.70 3.03 -3.36
N GLN A 259 34.24 3.74 -2.37
CA GLN A 259 35.46 4.53 -2.55
C GLN A 259 36.64 3.65 -2.97
N GLU A 260 36.81 2.48 -2.36
CA GLU A 260 37.84 1.52 -2.75
C GLU A 260 37.67 1.00 -4.18
N MET A 261 36.43 0.71 -4.59
CA MET A 261 36.13 0.27 -5.97
C MET A 261 36.47 1.35 -6.99
N GLN A 262 36.09 2.61 -6.72
CA GLN A 262 36.40 3.75 -7.58
C GLN A 262 37.91 4.00 -7.69
N GLN A 263 38.65 3.91 -6.58
CA GLN A 263 40.11 4.04 -6.58
C GLN A 263 40.79 2.92 -7.40
N LYS A 264 40.31 1.68 -7.30
CA LYS A 264 40.84 0.55 -8.10
C LYS A 264 40.59 0.75 -9.59
N GLN A 265 39.44 1.29 -9.98
CA GLN A 265 39.13 1.57 -11.38
C GLN A 265 40.03 2.68 -11.95
N SER A 266 40.22 3.79 -11.23
CA SER A 266 41.11 4.89 -11.63
C SER A 266 42.56 4.42 -11.83
N LYS A 267 43.09 3.59 -10.93
CA LYS A 267 44.45 3.01 -11.09
C LYS A 267 44.57 2.06 -12.28
N LYS A 268 43.50 1.33 -12.62
CA LYS A 268 43.48 0.42 -13.76
C LYS A 268 43.44 1.16 -15.11
N SER A 269 42.84 2.35 -15.16
CA SER A 269 42.87 3.22 -16.35
C SER A 269 44.21 3.95 -16.53
N GLU A 270 44.96 4.20 -15.46
CA GLU A 270 46.27 4.87 -15.52
C GLU A 270 47.43 3.92 -15.87
N GLY A 271 47.27 2.61 -15.61
CA GLY A 271 48.28 1.57 -15.89
C GLY A 271 48.25 1.00 -17.32
N VAL A 272 47.53 1.62 -18.25
CA VAL A 272 47.53 1.26 -19.68
C VAL A 272 48.41 2.27 -20.43
N PHE A 273 49.72 2.09 -20.32
CA PHE A 273 50.73 2.71 -21.18
C PHE A 273 51.83 1.70 -21.48
#